data_AF-A0A1R3U795-F1
#
_entry.id   AF-A0A1R3U795-F1
#
_cell.length_a   1.000
_cell.length_b   1.000
_cell.length_c   1.000
_cell.angle_alpha   90.00
_cell.angle_beta   90.00
_cell.angle_gamma   90.00
#
_symmetry.space_group_name_H-M   'P 1'
#
loop_
_entity.id
_entity.type
_entity.pdbx_description
1 polymer ?
#
loop_
_entity_poly.entity_id
_entity_poly.type
_entity_poly.pdbx_seq_one_letter_code
_entity_poly.pdbx_strand_id
1 'polypeptide(L)'
;MIFNRNTTCRPGLFARLLPSGRWKLRLPTATAGSAELHTGTWVELPCLDITAIAIKKALLLHTVEIRTRSHVETLSCLGEEAASRLANDLHRFINRYLLELIKSDQEILKEVDAKLEPLIEGKRQYLAQADLAQAIASVSGPAAAALPHPLFDADGITAAMEANLPRSLSFLTDPDGCHRYNNEFVAIELTRYAPFFDDLDGRSLSDQQREFCIRLEDSNLLIASVGSGKSATMVGKVAYVLDKGLYQPEEILVLAYNRTAAEELKERIAHQLGVLPADLQCKVTTFHALGWDIIKLVEARPPQLANWVDHPAGEARVISKIIEDLMQSDASFAKVWIELLVLYPKADIPASVFDSACLRIDISRALDTLVPVQPTDLYFWNSIYKPL
;
A
#
# COMPACT_ATOMS: atom_id res chain seq x y z
N MET A 1 -7.10 -39.14 -7.02
CA MET A 1 -8.58 -39.21 -7.06
C MET A 1 -9.12 -37.91 -7.63
N ILE A 2 -9.67 -37.95 -8.84
CA ILE A 2 -10.17 -36.77 -9.56
C ILE A 2 -11.57 -36.46 -9.05
N PHE A 3 -11.73 -35.43 -8.22
CA PHE A 3 -13.04 -34.89 -7.87
C PHE A 3 -13.58 -34.11 -9.08
N ASN A 4 -14.29 -34.83 -9.96
CA ASN A 4 -14.96 -34.32 -11.16
C ASN A 4 -16.45 -34.02 -10.87
N ARG A 5 -16.75 -33.38 -9.73
CA ARG A 5 -18.12 -33.05 -9.33
C ARG A 5 -18.26 -31.55 -9.12
N ASN A 6 -19.34 -30.99 -9.66
CA ASN A 6 -19.76 -29.63 -9.34
C ASN A 6 -20.00 -29.52 -7.83
N THR A 7 -19.26 -28.65 -7.17
CA THR A 7 -19.44 -28.38 -5.74
C THR A 7 -20.38 -27.20 -5.59
N THR A 8 -21.40 -27.35 -4.74
CA THR A 8 -22.32 -26.26 -4.41
C THR A 8 -22.18 -25.91 -2.94
N CYS A 9 -21.81 -24.67 -2.66
CA CYS A 9 -21.66 -24.12 -1.33
C CYS A 9 -22.83 -23.18 -1.01
N ARG A 10 -23.36 -23.29 0.20
CA ARG A 10 -24.45 -22.42 0.71
C ARG A 10 -24.47 -22.45 2.24
N PRO A 11 -25.02 -21.43 2.91
CA PRO A 11 -25.17 -21.43 4.36
C PRO A 11 -26.02 -22.58 4.90
N GLY A 12 -25.90 -22.83 6.20
CA GLY A 12 -26.76 -23.78 6.93
C GLY A 12 -28.25 -23.44 6.81
N LEU A 13 -29.13 -24.41 7.08
CA LEU A 13 -30.57 -24.27 6.86
C LEU A 13 -31.17 -23.03 7.56
N PHE A 14 -30.82 -22.82 8.83
CA PHE A 14 -31.31 -21.67 9.62
C PHE A 14 -30.69 -20.34 9.19
N ALA A 15 -29.42 -20.35 8.78
CA ALA A 15 -28.73 -19.15 8.30
C ALA A 15 -29.38 -18.57 7.03
N ARG A 16 -30.00 -19.41 6.18
CA ARG A 16 -30.71 -18.96 4.96
C ARG A 16 -32.00 -18.18 5.22
N LEU A 17 -32.51 -18.21 6.45
CA LEU A 17 -33.66 -17.40 6.85
C LEU A 17 -33.28 -15.92 6.99
N LEU A 18 -31.99 -15.63 7.23
CA LEU A 18 -31.46 -14.28 7.25
C LEU A 18 -31.24 -13.76 5.83
N PRO A 19 -31.52 -12.48 5.53
CA PRO A 19 -31.25 -11.88 4.22
C PRO A 19 -29.79 -12.07 3.76
N SER A 20 -28.83 -11.92 4.68
CA SER A 20 -27.39 -12.10 4.44
C SER A 20 -26.96 -13.55 4.21
N GLY A 21 -27.83 -14.53 4.47
CA GLY A 21 -27.59 -15.95 4.21
C GLY A 21 -28.19 -16.46 2.91
N ARG A 22 -28.77 -15.58 2.07
CA ARG A 22 -29.40 -15.93 0.79
C ARG A 22 -28.40 -15.89 -0.36
N TRP A 23 -27.41 -16.77 -0.29
CA TRP A 23 -26.47 -16.95 -1.40
C TRP A 23 -26.22 -18.43 -1.69
N LYS A 24 -25.81 -18.69 -2.93
CA LYS A 24 -25.40 -20.01 -3.40
C LYS A 24 -24.23 -19.84 -4.35
N LEU A 25 -23.11 -20.49 -4.04
CA LEU A 25 -21.94 -20.52 -4.89
C LEU A 25 -21.82 -21.90 -5.52
N ARG A 26 -21.62 -21.97 -6.84
CA ARG A 26 -21.26 -23.18 -7.55
C ARG A 26 -19.83 -23.05 -8.02
N LEU A 27 -19.07 -24.11 -7.82
CA LEU A 27 -17.76 -24.33 -8.39
C LEU A 27 -17.96 -25.44 -9.42
N PRO A 28 -18.11 -25.09 -10.72
CA PRO A 28 -18.27 -26.08 -11.78
C PRO A 28 -17.01 -26.94 -11.94
N THR A 29 -16.94 -27.74 -12.99
CA THR A 29 -15.73 -28.51 -13.29
C THR A 29 -14.51 -27.62 -13.46
N ALA A 30 -13.32 -28.18 -13.24
CA ALA A 30 -12.04 -27.50 -13.29
C ALA A 30 -11.80 -26.64 -14.53
N THR A 31 -12.38 -27.02 -15.67
CA THR A 31 -12.21 -26.37 -16.98
C THR A 31 -13.15 -25.18 -17.21
N ALA A 32 -14.12 -24.93 -16.33
CA ALA A 32 -15.18 -23.96 -16.58
C ALA A 32 -14.72 -22.49 -16.49
N GLY A 33 -13.51 -22.22 -15.97
CA GLY A 33 -12.91 -20.89 -15.92
C GLY A 33 -13.57 -19.87 -14.99
N SER A 34 -14.80 -20.13 -14.53
CA SER A 34 -15.58 -19.23 -13.68
C SER A 34 -16.30 -19.99 -12.57
N ALA A 35 -16.37 -19.40 -11.38
CA ALA A 35 -17.33 -19.77 -10.35
C ALA A 35 -18.67 -19.07 -10.61
N GLU A 36 -19.79 -19.66 -10.21
CA GLU A 36 -21.12 -19.05 -10.37
C GLU A 36 -21.69 -18.68 -8.99
N LEU A 37 -21.92 -17.39 -8.73
CA LEU A 37 -22.51 -16.90 -7.50
C LEU A 37 -23.96 -16.48 -7.73
N HIS A 38 -24.86 -16.84 -6.82
CA HIS A 38 -26.25 -16.41 -6.83
C HIS A 38 -26.62 -15.71 -5.52
N THR A 39 -26.82 -14.40 -5.58
CA THR A 39 -27.29 -13.53 -4.47
C THR A 39 -28.68 -12.93 -4.76
N GLY A 40 -29.33 -13.40 -5.83
CA GLY A 40 -30.63 -12.94 -6.33
C GLY A 40 -30.72 -13.14 -7.85
N THR A 41 -29.62 -12.80 -8.53
CA THR A 41 -29.31 -13.17 -9.91
C THR A 41 -28.01 -13.98 -9.93
N TRP A 42 -27.78 -14.74 -11.01
CA TRP A 42 -26.51 -15.42 -11.23
C TRP A 42 -25.47 -14.43 -11.75
N VAL A 43 -24.29 -14.44 -11.14
CA VAL A 43 -23.11 -13.67 -11.51
C VAL A 43 -21.96 -14.65 -11.70
N GLU A 44 -21.24 -14.53 -12.82
CA GLU A 44 -20.01 -15.28 -13.05
C GLU A 44 -18.83 -14.56 -12.40
N LEU A 45 -17.97 -15.34 -11.76
CA LEU A 45 -16.73 -14.90 -11.16
C LEU A 45 -15.58 -15.60 -11.87
N PRO A 46 -15.00 -14.99 -12.93
CA PRO A 46 -13.87 -15.56 -13.66
C PRO A 46 -12.69 -15.79 -12.73
N CYS A 47 -12.04 -16.95 -12.82
CA CYS A 47 -10.93 -17.32 -11.94
C CYS A 47 -9.78 -16.32 -12.04
N LEU A 48 -9.46 -15.82 -13.25
CA LEU A 48 -8.40 -14.83 -13.51
C LEU A 48 -8.70 -13.44 -12.94
N ASP A 49 -9.96 -13.18 -12.58
CA ASP A 49 -10.40 -11.90 -11.99
C ASP A 49 -10.42 -11.94 -10.46
N ILE A 50 -10.39 -13.12 -9.84
CA ILE A 50 -10.40 -13.27 -8.37
C ILE A 50 -8.98 -13.10 -7.83
N THR A 51 -8.73 -11.96 -7.18
CA THR A 51 -7.39 -11.59 -6.73
C THR A 51 -7.10 -11.97 -5.27
N ALA A 52 -8.13 -12.14 -4.44
CA ALA A 52 -7.95 -12.53 -3.04
C ALA A 52 -9.18 -13.24 -2.47
N ILE A 53 -8.95 -14.11 -1.50
CA ILE A 53 -9.98 -14.74 -0.69
C ILE A 53 -9.60 -14.53 0.78
N ALA A 54 -10.51 -13.97 1.57
CA ALA A 54 -10.26 -13.68 2.97
C ALA A 54 -11.41 -14.17 3.86
N ILE A 55 -11.09 -14.54 5.10
CA ILE A 55 -12.09 -14.90 6.10
C ILE A 55 -12.14 -13.79 7.14
N LYS A 56 -13.27 -13.06 7.16
CA LYS A 56 -13.55 -12.08 8.21
C LYS A 56 -14.15 -12.81 9.41
N LYS A 57 -13.39 -12.85 10.49
CA LYS A 57 -13.81 -13.49 11.75
C LYS A 57 -14.83 -12.63 12.49
N ALA A 58 -15.84 -13.27 13.05
CA ALA A 58 -16.81 -12.66 13.97
C ALA A 58 -17.14 -13.64 15.09
N LEU A 59 -17.83 -13.16 16.13
CA LEU A 59 -18.12 -13.93 17.35
C LEU A 59 -18.92 -15.21 17.12
N LEU A 60 -19.80 -15.25 16.12
CA LEU A 60 -20.69 -16.39 15.86
C LEU A 60 -20.73 -16.83 14.40
N LEU A 61 -20.70 -15.87 13.47
CA LEU A 61 -20.86 -16.11 12.04
C LEU A 61 -19.80 -15.38 11.25
N HIS A 62 -18.92 -16.14 10.62
CA HIS A 62 -17.85 -15.66 9.78
C HIS A 62 -18.38 -15.29 8.40
N THR A 63 -17.60 -14.48 7.68
CA THR A 63 -17.84 -14.09 6.30
C THR A 63 -16.62 -14.43 5.47
N VAL A 64 -16.83 -15.06 4.30
CA VAL A 64 -15.79 -15.19 3.28
C VAL A 64 -15.93 -14.05 2.30
N GLU A 65 -14.86 -13.27 2.13
CA GLU A 65 -14.79 -12.18 1.15
C GLU A 65 -14.01 -12.67 -0.06
N ILE A 66 -14.61 -12.54 -1.24
CA ILE A 66 -13.98 -12.81 -2.54
C ILE A 66 -13.71 -11.47 -3.19
N ARG A 67 -12.44 -11.11 -3.32
CA ARG A 67 -12.01 -9.87 -3.96
C ARG A 67 -11.78 -10.14 -5.44
N THR A 68 -12.45 -9.38 -6.30
CA THR A 68 -12.15 -9.36 -7.73
C THR A 68 -11.42 -8.07 -8.10
N ARG A 69 -10.97 -7.95 -9.35
CA ARG A 69 -10.36 -6.72 -9.87
C ARG A 69 -11.27 -5.48 -9.79
N SER A 70 -12.60 -5.68 -9.78
CA SER A 70 -13.58 -4.57 -9.87
C SER A 70 -14.47 -4.41 -8.64
N HIS A 71 -14.68 -5.46 -7.84
CA HIS A 71 -15.60 -5.42 -6.70
C HIS A 71 -15.25 -6.49 -5.64
N VAL A 72 -16.00 -6.50 -4.54
CA VAL A 72 -15.87 -7.48 -3.46
C VAL A 72 -17.20 -8.17 -3.23
N GLU A 73 -17.20 -9.50 -3.28
CA GLU A 73 -18.36 -10.33 -2.97
C GLU A 73 -18.24 -10.87 -1.55
N THR A 74 -19.32 -10.79 -0.76
CA THR A 74 -19.32 -11.19 0.65
C THR A 74 -20.28 -12.36 0.89
N LEU A 75 -19.74 -13.48 1.35
CA LEU A 75 -20.48 -14.71 1.64
C LEU A 75 -20.57 -14.91 3.16
N SER A 76 -21.61 -14.35 3.76
CA SER A 76 -21.82 -14.32 5.22
C SER A 76 -22.59 -15.53 5.74
N CYS A 77 -22.76 -15.57 7.07
CA CYS A 77 -23.54 -16.57 7.80
C CYS A 77 -22.96 -17.98 7.77
N LEU A 78 -21.63 -18.08 7.91
CA LEU A 78 -20.89 -19.34 7.96
C LEU A 78 -20.32 -19.59 9.36
N GLY A 79 -20.36 -20.85 9.83
CA GLY A 79 -19.53 -21.26 10.96
C GLY A 79 -18.05 -21.31 10.56
N GLU A 80 -17.14 -21.34 11.53
CA GLU A 80 -15.69 -21.30 11.30
C GLU A 80 -15.20 -22.38 10.32
N GLU A 81 -15.59 -23.65 10.54
CA GLU A 81 -15.23 -24.76 9.67
C GLU A 81 -15.79 -24.60 8.25
N ALA A 82 -17.01 -24.09 8.13
CA ALA A 82 -17.67 -23.89 6.84
C ALA A 82 -17.01 -22.75 6.04
N ALA A 83 -16.63 -21.66 6.71
CA ALA A 83 -15.89 -20.56 6.10
C ALA A 83 -14.51 -21.02 5.63
N SER A 84 -13.78 -21.75 6.48
CA SER A 84 -12.46 -22.29 6.15
C SER A 84 -12.51 -23.29 5.00
N ARG A 85 -13.50 -24.20 5.01
CA ARG A 85 -13.72 -25.14 3.92
C ARG A 85 -14.05 -24.43 2.60
N LEU A 86 -14.93 -23.43 2.64
CA LEU A 86 -15.30 -22.65 1.45
C LEU A 86 -14.09 -21.94 0.85
N ALA A 87 -13.30 -21.25 1.67
CA ALA A 87 -12.09 -20.58 1.21
C ALA A 87 -11.12 -21.58 0.57
N ASN A 88 -10.85 -22.72 1.23
CA ASN A 88 -9.97 -23.76 0.69
C ASN A 88 -10.49 -24.39 -0.61
N ASP A 89 -11.80 -24.62 -0.73
CA ASP A 89 -12.41 -25.17 -1.94
C ASP A 89 -12.33 -24.17 -3.10
N LEU A 90 -12.50 -22.86 -2.84
CA LEU A 90 -12.28 -21.80 -3.81
C LEU A 90 -10.83 -21.72 -4.26
N HIS A 91 -9.87 -21.69 -3.32
CA HIS A 91 -8.44 -21.71 -3.64
C HIS A 91 -8.08 -22.92 -4.51
N ARG A 92 -8.58 -24.11 -4.16
CA ARG A 92 -8.33 -25.35 -4.92
C ARG A 92 -8.98 -25.33 -6.30
N PHE A 93 -10.18 -24.76 -6.42
CA PHE A 93 -10.88 -24.60 -7.69
C PHE A 93 -10.10 -23.68 -8.63
N ILE A 94 -9.69 -22.51 -8.15
CA ILE A 94 -8.91 -21.52 -8.91
C ILE A 94 -7.57 -22.11 -9.33
N ASN A 95 -6.79 -22.66 -8.40
CA ASN A 95 -5.48 -23.23 -8.73
C ASN A 95 -5.53 -24.38 -9.72
N ARG A 96 -6.56 -25.22 -9.64
CA ARG A 96 -6.75 -26.28 -10.63
C ARG A 96 -6.98 -25.73 -12.03
N TYR A 97 -7.75 -24.64 -12.16
CA TYR A 97 -7.94 -23.96 -13.44
C TYR A 97 -6.64 -23.32 -13.94
N LEU A 98 -5.92 -22.58 -13.09
CA LEU A 98 -4.64 -21.94 -13.44
C LEU A 98 -3.59 -22.96 -13.91
N LEU A 99 -3.44 -24.07 -13.19
CA LEU A 99 -2.52 -25.15 -13.54
C LEU A 99 -2.91 -25.82 -14.87
N GLU A 100 -4.21 -25.95 -15.16
CA GLU A 100 -4.67 -26.48 -16.46
C GLU A 100 -4.37 -25.52 -17.61
N LEU A 101 -4.49 -24.20 -17.40
CA LEU A 101 -4.07 -23.20 -18.40
C LEU A 101 -2.57 -23.32 -18.70
N ILE A 102 -1.74 -23.33 -17.66
CA ILE A 102 -0.27 -23.47 -17.79
C ILE A 102 0.08 -24.78 -18.50
N LYS A 103 -0.62 -25.88 -18.17
CA LYS A 103 -0.38 -27.17 -18.78
C LYS A 103 -0.77 -27.22 -20.27
N SER A 104 -1.92 -26.64 -20.62
CA SER A 104 -2.53 -26.80 -21.95
C SER A 104 -1.99 -25.83 -23.00
N ASP A 105 -1.49 -24.66 -22.58
CA ASP A 105 -1.16 -23.56 -23.49
C ASP A 105 0.36 -23.39 -23.69
N GLN A 106 0.99 -24.44 -24.22
CA GLN A 106 2.46 -24.51 -24.38
C GLN A 106 3.02 -23.46 -25.34
N GLU A 107 2.24 -23.02 -26.33
CA GLU A 107 2.67 -21.98 -27.28
C GLU A 107 2.78 -20.62 -26.59
N ILE A 108 1.80 -20.24 -25.76
CA ILE A 108 1.88 -19.00 -24.98
C ILE A 108 3.04 -19.05 -23.98
N LEU A 109 3.33 -20.20 -23.37
CA LEU A 109 4.50 -20.32 -22.50
C LEU A 109 5.83 -20.11 -23.24
N LYS A 110 5.95 -20.57 -24.51
CA LYS A 110 7.12 -20.28 -25.34
C LYS A 110 7.22 -18.79 -25.70
N GLU A 111 6.09 -18.13 -25.94
CA GLU A 111 6.10 -16.67 -26.16
C GLU A 111 6.57 -15.91 -24.90
N VAL A 112 6.11 -16.33 -23.71
CA VAL A 112 6.59 -15.79 -22.44
C VAL A 112 8.08 -16.04 -22.26
N ASP A 113 8.56 -17.25 -22.55
CA ASP A 113 9.98 -17.60 -22.52
C ASP A 113 10.81 -16.68 -23.41
N ALA A 114 10.36 -16.43 -24.65
CA ALA A 114 11.03 -15.51 -25.57
C ALA A 114 11.05 -14.04 -25.09
N LYS A 115 10.14 -13.64 -24.19
CA LYS A 115 10.17 -12.32 -23.54
C LYS A 115 11.10 -12.26 -22.34
N LEU A 116 11.22 -13.37 -21.59
CA LEU A 116 12.04 -13.45 -20.39
C LEU A 116 13.51 -13.74 -20.69
N GLU A 117 13.79 -14.52 -21.74
CA GLU A 117 15.15 -14.93 -22.10
C GLU A 117 16.11 -13.74 -22.26
N PRO A 118 15.78 -12.64 -22.96
CA PRO A 118 16.67 -11.48 -23.07
C PRO A 118 16.94 -10.78 -21.72
N LEU A 119 16.05 -10.92 -20.74
CA LEU A 119 16.20 -10.30 -19.42
C LEU A 119 17.14 -11.11 -18.52
N ILE A 120 17.11 -12.44 -18.66
CA ILE A 120 17.85 -13.40 -17.84
C ILE A 120 19.20 -13.74 -18.47
N GLU A 121 19.28 -13.78 -19.80
CA GLU A 121 20.48 -14.24 -20.50
C GLU A 121 21.67 -13.29 -20.26
N GLY A 122 22.81 -13.88 -19.89
CA GLY A 122 24.05 -13.14 -19.70
C GLY A 122 24.13 -12.27 -18.45
N LYS A 123 23.14 -12.34 -17.55
CA LYS A 123 23.16 -11.68 -16.23
C LYS A 123 23.50 -10.18 -16.32
N ARG A 124 22.82 -9.48 -17.22
CA ARG A 124 23.16 -8.08 -17.56
C ARG A 124 22.48 -7.06 -16.65
N GLN A 125 21.45 -7.47 -15.93
CA GLN A 125 20.66 -6.60 -15.06
C GLN A 125 20.20 -7.34 -13.80
N TYR A 126 19.84 -6.55 -12.78
CA TYR A 126 19.06 -6.99 -11.64
C TYR A 126 17.66 -7.34 -12.12
N LEU A 127 17.07 -8.45 -11.65
CA LEU A 127 15.69 -8.82 -11.99
C LEU A 127 14.77 -8.49 -10.82
N ALA A 128 14.03 -7.39 -10.93
CA ALA A 128 12.98 -7.07 -9.98
C ALA A 128 11.71 -7.89 -10.26
N GLN A 129 10.82 -7.99 -9.27
CA GLN A 129 9.54 -8.66 -9.46
C GLN A 129 8.69 -7.98 -10.53
N ALA A 130 8.71 -6.63 -10.60
CA ALA A 130 7.99 -5.88 -11.63
C ALA A 130 8.51 -6.18 -13.05
N ASP A 131 9.81 -6.38 -13.25
CA ASP A 131 10.39 -6.66 -14.57
C ASP A 131 9.85 -7.97 -15.14
N LEU A 132 9.85 -9.03 -14.31
CA LEU A 132 9.29 -10.33 -14.67
C LEU A 132 7.79 -10.23 -14.93
N ALA A 133 7.05 -9.55 -14.06
CA ALA A 133 5.61 -9.37 -14.20
C ALA A 133 5.26 -8.60 -15.49
N GLN A 134 6.01 -7.55 -15.82
CA GLN A 134 5.82 -6.76 -17.03
C GLN A 134 6.14 -7.57 -18.30
N ALA A 135 7.22 -8.35 -18.29
CA ALA A 135 7.58 -9.21 -19.40
C ALA A 135 6.49 -10.26 -19.67
N ILE A 136 5.98 -10.91 -18.62
CA ILE A 136 4.88 -11.87 -18.73
C ILE A 136 3.59 -11.18 -19.20
N ALA A 137 3.24 -10.04 -18.62
CA ALA A 137 2.03 -9.28 -18.97
C ALA A 137 2.05 -8.74 -20.42
N SER A 138 3.23 -8.64 -21.05
CA SER A 138 3.34 -8.26 -22.46
C SER A 138 2.84 -9.34 -23.43
N VAL A 139 2.68 -10.58 -22.96
CA VAL A 139 2.14 -11.71 -23.73
C VAL A 139 0.65 -11.83 -23.45
N SER A 140 -0.17 -11.79 -24.50
CA SER A 140 -1.62 -11.96 -24.39
C SER A 140 -2.00 -13.43 -24.40
N GLY A 141 -2.57 -13.92 -23.30
CA GLY A 141 -3.09 -15.28 -23.26
C GLY A 141 -3.51 -15.72 -21.85
N PRO A 142 -4.44 -16.67 -21.71
CA PRO A 142 -4.87 -17.16 -20.41
C PRO A 142 -3.72 -17.73 -19.57
N ALA A 143 -2.78 -18.47 -20.17
CA ALA A 143 -1.64 -18.99 -19.44
C ALA A 143 -0.67 -17.88 -18.98
N ALA A 144 -0.38 -16.89 -19.83
CA ALA A 144 0.40 -15.72 -19.43
C ALA A 144 -0.25 -14.96 -18.27
N ALA A 145 -1.58 -14.81 -18.27
CA ALA A 145 -2.34 -14.20 -17.17
C ALA A 145 -2.38 -15.06 -15.89
N ALA A 146 -2.24 -16.39 -16.02
CA ALA A 146 -2.24 -17.30 -14.89
C ALA A 146 -0.92 -17.27 -14.10
N LEU A 147 0.22 -17.03 -14.77
CA LEU A 147 1.55 -17.02 -14.17
C LEU A 147 1.70 -16.01 -13.01
N PRO A 148 1.37 -14.71 -13.15
CA PRO A 148 1.48 -13.74 -12.07
C PRO A 148 0.23 -13.69 -11.19
N HIS A 149 -0.68 -14.67 -11.30
CA HIS A 149 -1.93 -14.63 -10.59
C HIS A 149 -1.71 -14.71 -9.07
N PRO A 150 -2.26 -13.80 -8.24
CA PRO A 150 -1.92 -13.72 -6.81
C PRO A 150 -2.37 -14.92 -5.98
N LEU A 151 -3.33 -15.69 -6.49
CA LEU A 151 -3.78 -16.94 -5.87
C LEU A 151 -3.09 -18.19 -6.45
N PHE A 152 -2.14 -18.03 -7.38
CA PHE A 152 -1.40 -19.16 -7.95
C PHE A 152 -0.55 -19.84 -6.87
N ASP A 153 -0.62 -21.16 -6.82
CA ASP A 153 0.07 -22.03 -5.89
C ASP A 153 1.02 -22.96 -6.67
N ALA A 154 2.31 -22.65 -6.55
CA ALA A 154 3.40 -23.37 -7.20
C ALA A 154 3.51 -24.84 -6.74
N ASP A 155 3.08 -25.17 -5.51
CA ASP A 155 3.14 -26.54 -4.99
C ASP A 155 2.26 -27.51 -5.81
N GLY A 156 1.32 -26.97 -6.59
CA GLY A 156 0.51 -27.73 -7.52
C GLY A 156 1.23 -28.15 -8.82
N ILE A 157 2.41 -27.62 -9.12
CA ILE A 157 3.19 -27.99 -10.30
C ILE A 157 3.80 -29.39 -10.09
N THR A 158 3.45 -30.31 -10.98
CA THR A 158 4.00 -31.68 -10.93
C THR A 158 5.33 -31.77 -11.67
N ALA A 159 6.18 -32.74 -11.33
CA ALA A 159 7.45 -32.98 -12.04
C ALA A 159 7.29 -33.18 -13.56
N ALA A 160 6.16 -33.74 -14.01
CA ALA A 160 5.86 -33.89 -15.43
C ALA A 160 5.51 -32.55 -16.11
N MET A 161 4.89 -31.63 -15.39
CA MET A 161 4.66 -30.26 -15.88
C MET A 161 5.97 -29.50 -15.92
N GLU A 162 6.76 -29.57 -14.84
CA GLU A 162 8.08 -28.93 -14.73
C GLU A 162 9.00 -29.31 -15.89
N ALA A 163 9.04 -30.59 -16.28
CA ALA A 163 9.85 -31.07 -17.41
C ALA A 163 9.47 -30.44 -18.77
N ASN A 164 8.26 -29.88 -18.89
CA ASN A 164 7.77 -29.20 -20.08
C ASN A 164 7.80 -27.67 -19.94
N LEU A 165 8.07 -27.13 -18.75
CA LEU A 165 8.18 -25.69 -18.57
C LEU A 165 9.45 -25.16 -19.23
N PRO A 166 9.38 -24.03 -19.95
CA PRO A 166 10.56 -23.32 -20.40
C PRO A 166 11.50 -22.98 -19.24
N ARG A 167 12.81 -22.94 -19.52
CA ARG A 167 13.84 -22.73 -18.47
C ARG A 167 13.71 -21.39 -17.77
N SER A 168 13.32 -20.33 -18.49
CA SER A 168 13.11 -19.01 -17.89
C SER A 168 12.01 -19.02 -16.82
N LEU A 169 11.10 -19.99 -16.86
CA LEU A 169 10.00 -20.15 -15.90
C LEU A 169 10.37 -21.06 -14.72
N SER A 170 11.66 -21.40 -14.54
CA SER A 170 12.11 -22.22 -13.41
C SER A 170 11.81 -21.55 -12.05
N PHE A 171 11.65 -20.22 -12.01
CA PHE A 171 11.25 -19.53 -10.78
C PHE A 171 9.86 -19.94 -10.27
N LEU A 172 9.03 -20.56 -11.12
CA LEU A 172 7.73 -21.10 -10.69
C LEU A 172 7.88 -22.34 -9.81
N THR A 173 8.95 -23.13 -9.98
CA THR A 173 9.19 -24.36 -9.22
C THR A 173 10.31 -24.19 -8.19
N ASP A 174 11.16 -23.18 -8.37
CA ASP A 174 12.25 -22.84 -7.49
C ASP A 174 12.10 -21.40 -6.98
N PRO A 175 11.52 -21.21 -5.77
CA PRO A 175 11.23 -19.89 -5.22
C PRO A 175 12.50 -19.05 -5.00
N ASP A 176 13.67 -19.70 -4.86
CA ASP A 176 14.95 -19.03 -4.64
C ASP A 176 15.72 -18.73 -5.95
N GLY A 177 15.19 -19.13 -7.11
CA GLY A 177 15.88 -19.01 -8.39
C GLY A 177 16.24 -17.57 -8.74
N CYS A 178 15.28 -16.65 -8.59
CA CYS A 178 15.50 -15.22 -8.80
C CYS A 178 16.50 -14.64 -7.78
N HIS A 179 16.42 -15.05 -6.52
CA HIS A 179 17.36 -14.59 -5.49
C HIS A 179 18.81 -15.01 -5.79
N ARG A 180 19.03 -16.26 -6.24
CA ARG A 180 20.37 -16.73 -6.62
C ARG A 180 20.90 -15.98 -7.84
N TYR A 181 20.06 -15.80 -8.87
CA TYR A 181 20.40 -14.97 -10.02
C TYR A 181 20.82 -13.55 -9.59
N ASN A 182 20.00 -12.88 -8.77
CA ASN A 182 20.24 -11.51 -8.34
C ASN A 182 21.50 -11.39 -7.48
N ASN A 183 21.78 -12.36 -6.61
CA ASN A 183 23.00 -12.38 -5.80
C ASN A 183 24.26 -12.54 -6.66
N GLU A 184 24.21 -13.39 -7.69
CA GLU A 184 25.32 -13.55 -8.63
C GLU A 184 25.53 -12.28 -9.48
N PHE A 185 24.43 -11.67 -9.95
CA PHE A 185 24.49 -10.38 -10.63
C PHE A 185 25.13 -9.31 -9.74
N VAL A 186 24.70 -9.18 -8.48
CA VAL A 186 25.25 -8.22 -7.52
C VAL A 186 26.75 -8.43 -7.31
N ALA A 187 27.22 -9.68 -7.16
CA ALA A 187 28.64 -9.97 -6.98
C ALA A 187 29.49 -9.56 -8.19
N ILE A 188 29.00 -9.82 -9.41
CA ILE A 188 29.65 -9.41 -10.65
C ILE A 188 29.68 -7.88 -10.75
N GLU A 189 28.55 -7.25 -10.45
CA GLU A 189 28.38 -5.81 -10.59
C GLU A 189 29.21 -5.02 -9.56
N LEU A 190 29.32 -5.51 -8.32
CA LEU A 190 30.21 -4.97 -7.29
C LEU A 190 31.66 -4.92 -7.75
N THR A 191 32.11 -5.95 -8.46
CA THR A 191 33.47 -6.01 -9.01
C THR A 191 33.63 -5.03 -10.17
N ARG A 192 32.64 -4.97 -11.07
CA ARG A 192 32.64 -4.09 -12.25
C ARG A 192 32.65 -2.61 -11.88
N TYR A 193 31.83 -2.23 -10.90
CA TYR A 193 31.65 -0.85 -10.44
C TYR A 193 32.51 -0.52 -9.21
N ALA A 194 33.47 -1.36 -8.84
CA ALA A 194 34.36 -1.07 -7.71
C ALA A 194 35.02 0.33 -7.83
N PRO A 195 35.62 0.72 -8.97
CA PRO A 195 36.24 2.05 -9.09
C PRO A 195 35.25 3.20 -8.92
N PHE A 196 34.00 3.02 -9.38
CA PHE A 196 32.94 4.02 -9.23
C PHE A 196 32.57 4.23 -7.77
N PHE A 197 32.51 3.16 -6.98
CA PHE A 197 32.14 3.22 -5.56
C PHE A 197 33.30 3.52 -4.61
N ASP A 198 34.55 3.38 -5.08
CA ASP A 198 35.75 3.73 -4.32
C ASP A 198 35.90 5.25 -4.14
N ASP A 199 35.33 6.04 -5.05
CA ASP A 199 35.35 7.51 -4.99
C ASP A 199 34.00 8.13 -5.37
N LEU A 200 33.10 8.17 -4.38
CA LEU A 200 31.79 8.81 -4.50
C LEU A 200 31.76 10.06 -3.62
N ASP A 201 31.88 11.22 -4.25
CA ASP A 201 31.95 12.52 -3.56
C ASP A 201 33.13 12.60 -2.55
N GLY A 202 34.30 12.07 -2.95
CA GLY A 202 35.50 11.99 -2.12
C GLY A 202 35.44 10.93 -1.02
N ARG A 203 34.51 9.97 -1.11
CA ARG A 203 34.29 8.93 -0.10
C ARG A 203 34.12 7.56 -0.75
N SER A 204 34.81 6.57 -0.20
CA SER A 204 34.52 5.17 -0.52
C SER A 204 33.27 4.71 0.23
N LEU A 205 32.32 4.11 -0.50
CA LEU A 205 31.18 3.43 0.11
C LEU A 205 31.61 2.06 0.66
N SER A 206 30.98 1.61 1.76
CA SER A 206 31.16 0.24 2.28
C SER A 206 30.45 -0.78 1.39
N ASP A 207 30.83 -2.06 1.46
CA ASP A 207 30.23 -3.12 0.65
C ASP A 207 28.70 -3.18 0.77
N GLN A 208 28.16 -2.98 1.98
CA GLN A 208 26.71 -2.93 2.22
C GLN A 208 26.04 -1.73 1.53
N GLN A 209 26.70 -0.57 1.50
CA GLN A 209 26.19 0.61 0.80
C GLN A 209 26.25 0.42 -0.72
N ARG A 210 27.33 -0.19 -1.23
CA ARG A 210 27.48 -0.53 -2.66
C ARG A 210 26.41 -1.52 -3.10
N GLU A 211 26.20 -2.57 -2.33
CA GLU A 211 25.15 -3.56 -2.57
C GLU A 211 23.76 -2.90 -2.60
N PHE A 212 23.47 -2.00 -1.66
CA PHE A 212 22.22 -1.23 -1.69
C PHE A 212 22.08 -0.38 -2.97
N CYS A 213 23.17 0.21 -3.45
CA CYS A 213 23.19 0.94 -4.72
C CYS A 213 22.87 0.03 -5.91
N ILE A 214 23.30 -1.23 -5.89
CA ILE A 214 23.12 -2.17 -7.00
C ILE A 214 21.77 -2.88 -6.97
N ARG A 215 21.23 -3.21 -5.79
CA ARG A 215 19.94 -3.92 -5.67
C ARG A 215 18.78 -3.06 -6.12
N LEU A 216 18.02 -3.50 -7.12
CA LEU A 216 16.96 -2.73 -7.76
C LEU A 216 15.60 -3.42 -7.65
N GLU A 217 15.30 -4.04 -6.49
CA GLU A 217 13.93 -4.49 -6.24
C GLU A 217 12.93 -3.33 -6.33
N ASP A 218 11.66 -3.67 -6.57
CA ASP A 218 10.52 -2.75 -6.60
C ASP A 218 10.47 -1.82 -5.38
N SER A 219 10.98 -2.28 -4.23
CA SER A 219 11.12 -1.50 -3.00
C SER A 219 12.32 -1.95 -2.18
N ASN A 220 13.21 -1.01 -1.86
CA ASN A 220 14.41 -1.26 -1.06
C ASN A 220 14.41 -0.40 0.22
N LEU A 221 14.46 -1.03 1.39
CA LEU A 221 14.50 -0.35 2.69
C LEU A 221 15.94 -0.31 3.23
N LEU A 222 16.53 0.90 3.31
CA LEU A 222 17.81 1.12 3.97
C LEU A 222 17.61 1.41 5.45
N ILE A 223 17.98 0.46 6.32
CA ILE A 223 18.02 0.67 7.76
C ILE A 223 19.43 1.14 8.14
N ALA A 224 19.53 2.39 8.60
CA ALA A 224 20.80 3.08 8.81
C ALA A 224 20.81 3.79 10.17
N SER A 225 21.84 3.57 10.99
CA SER A 225 22.07 4.33 12.22
C SER A 225 22.56 5.75 11.92
N VAL A 226 22.49 6.65 12.90
CA VAL A 226 23.03 8.01 12.74
C VAL A 226 24.53 7.92 12.40
N GLY A 227 24.97 8.70 11.42
CA GLY A 227 26.37 8.73 10.99
C GLY A 227 26.80 7.60 10.04
N SER A 228 25.96 6.59 9.78
CA SER A 228 26.28 5.45 8.88
C SER A 228 26.30 5.78 7.38
N GLY A 229 26.17 7.06 7.00
CA GLY A 229 26.27 7.48 5.61
C GLY A 229 24.99 7.32 4.77
N LYS A 230 23.79 7.26 5.38
CA LYS A 230 22.49 7.18 4.67
C LYS A 230 22.40 8.11 3.44
N SER A 231 22.74 9.39 3.61
CA SER A 231 22.67 10.37 2.53
C SER A 231 23.71 10.09 1.44
N ALA A 232 24.90 9.60 1.79
CA ALA A 232 25.91 9.18 0.82
C ALA A 232 25.46 7.95 0.03
N THR A 233 24.82 6.97 0.69
CA THR A 233 24.22 5.82 0.02
C THR A 233 23.12 6.25 -0.96
N MET A 234 22.27 7.21 -0.61
CA MET A 234 21.24 7.74 -1.51
C MET A 234 21.81 8.44 -2.73
N VAL A 235 22.83 9.29 -2.54
CA VAL A 235 23.55 9.94 -3.65
C VAL A 235 24.19 8.89 -4.55
N GLY A 236 24.85 7.89 -3.95
CA GLY A 236 25.48 6.81 -4.69
C GLY A 236 24.50 5.94 -5.48
N LYS A 237 23.30 5.70 -4.93
CA LYS A 237 22.22 4.99 -5.64
C LYS A 237 21.80 5.75 -6.90
N VAL A 238 21.49 7.04 -6.76
CA VAL A 238 21.05 7.88 -7.89
C VAL A 238 22.15 7.99 -8.93
N ALA A 239 23.39 8.25 -8.50
CA ALA A 239 24.51 8.35 -9.42
C ALA A 239 24.77 7.03 -10.16
N TYR A 240 24.71 5.88 -9.48
CA TYR A 240 24.92 4.57 -10.10
C TYR A 240 23.87 4.28 -11.19
N VAL A 241 22.58 4.49 -10.90
CA VAL A 241 21.53 4.16 -11.88
C VAL A 241 21.58 5.07 -13.11
N LEU A 242 22.05 6.30 -12.96
CA LEU A 242 22.25 7.25 -14.05
C LEU A 242 23.53 6.96 -14.85
N ASP A 243 24.65 6.72 -14.16
CA ASP A 243 25.94 6.38 -14.79
C ASP A 243 25.82 5.10 -15.64
N LYS A 244 25.10 4.10 -15.11
CA LYS A 244 24.79 2.86 -15.82
C LYS A 244 23.76 3.05 -16.95
N GLY A 245 23.07 4.19 -17.01
CA GLY A 245 22.04 4.46 -18.01
C GLY A 245 20.77 3.62 -17.86
N LEU A 246 20.45 3.20 -16.63
CA LEU A 246 19.24 2.41 -16.35
C LEU A 246 17.96 3.26 -16.39
N TYR A 247 18.08 4.53 -16.02
CA TYR A 247 16.99 5.50 -16.05
C TYR A 247 17.50 6.83 -16.59
N GLN A 248 16.60 7.61 -17.18
CA GLN A 248 16.85 9.01 -17.50
C GLN A 248 16.74 9.88 -16.24
N PRO A 249 17.49 10.99 -16.14
CA PRO A 249 17.42 11.90 -15.00
C PRO A 249 15.99 12.31 -14.59
N GLU A 250 15.12 12.58 -15.56
CA GLU A 250 13.74 13.03 -15.33
C GLU A 250 12.81 11.94 -14.76
N GLU A 251 13.22 10.68 -14.86
CA GLU A 251 12.49 9.54 -14.30
C GLU A 251 12.77 9.38 -12.78
N ILE A 252 13.76 10.11 -12.24
CA ILE A 252 14.18 10.02 -10.85
C ILE A 252 13.62 11.17 -10.01
N LEU A 253 12.84 10.80 -8.99
CA LEU A 253 12.34 11.68 -7.94
C LEU A 253 13.05 11.38 -6.61
N VAL A 254 13.70 12.39 -6.02
CA VAL A 254 14.32 12.32 -4.70
C VAL A 254 13.57 13.24 -3.74
N LEU A 255 13.08 12.68 -2.64
CA LEU A 255 12.31 13.40 -1.63
C LEU A 255 13.06 13.54 -0.32
N ALA A 256 13.09 14.77 0.20
CA ALA A 256 13.59 15.10 1.53
C ALA A 256 12.51 15.77 2.39
N TYR A 257 12.69 15.72 3.72
CA TYR A 257 11.70 16.30 4.63
C TYR A 257 11.75 17.83 4.67
N ASN A 258 12.93 18.42 4.60
CA ASN A 258 13.13 19.87 4.65
C ASN A 258 13.95 20.36 3.45
N ARG A 259 13.89 21.68 3.22
CA ARG A 259 14.54 22.31 2.07
C ARG A 259 16.05 22.18 2.11
N THR A 260 16.68 22.38 3.27
CA THR A 260 18.14 22.27 3.43
C THR A 260 18.65 20.90 3.00
N ALA A 261 17.98 19.82 3.41
CA ALA A 261 18.34 18.46 3.02
C ALA A 261 18.10 18.19 1.52
N ALA A 262 17.06 18.76 0.94
CA ALA A 262 16.81 18.66 -0.50
C ALA A 262 17.92 19.35 -1.31
N GLU A 263 18.31 20.58 -0.95
CA GLU A 263 19.39 21.31 -1.62
C GLU A 263 20.73 20.59 -1.45
N GLU A 264 21.05 20.11 -0.24
CA GLU A 264 22.28 19.32 0.00
C GLU A 264 22.33 18.07 -0.88
N LEU A 265 21.24 17.30 -0.97
CA LEU A 265 21.18 16.12 -1.84
C LEU A 265 21.33 16.51 -3.31
N LYS A 266 20.70 17.61 -3.73
CA LYS A 266 20.78 18.12 -5.09
C LYS A 266 22.20 18.51 -5.47
N GLU A 267 22.88 19.26 -4.61
CA GLU A 267 24.27 19.66 -4.81
C GLU A 267 25.19 18.44 -4.93
N ARG A 268 25.03 17.46 -4.05
CA ARG A 268 25.87 16.26 -4.03
C ARG A 268 25.64 15.33 -5.21
N ILE A 269 24.38 15.15 -5.64
CA ILE A 269 24.07 14.40 -6.86
C ILE A 269 24.64 15.10 -8.08
N ALA A 270 24.45 16.42 -8.21
CA ALA A 270 24.99 17.19 -9.33
C ALA A 270 26.53 17.12 -9.39
N HIS A 271 27.19 17.28 -8.25
CA HIS A 271 28.64 17.12 -8.13
C HIS A 271 29.11 15.75 -8.63
N GLN A 272 28.46 14.67 -8.19
CA GLN A 272 28.82 13.30 -8.61
C GLN A 272 28.62 13.06 -10.11
N LEU A 273 27.62 13.70 -10.71
CA LEU A 273 27.35 13.60 -12.15
C LEU A 273 28.19 14.58 -12.99
N GLY A 274 29.02 15.43 -12.35
CA GLY A 274 29.84 16.43 -13.03
C GLY A 274 29.03 17.55 -13.70
N VAL A 275 27.82 17.83 -13.20
CA VAL A 275 26.92 18.87 -13.70
C VAL A 275 26.71 19.97 -12.66
N LEU A 276 26.27 21.16 -13.11
CA LEU A 276 25.86 22.19 -12.16
C LEU A 276 24.51 21.80 -11.53
N PRO A 277 24.26 22.13 -10.25
CA PRO A 277 22.95 21.87 -9.62
C PRO A 277 21.77 22.49 -10.38
N ALA A 278 21.98 23.60 -11.09
CA ALA A 278 20.96 24.23 -11.92
C ALA A 278 20.58 23.39 -13.16
N ASP A 279 21.51 22.58 -13.65
CA ASP A 279 21.36 21.74 -14.84
C ASP A 279 20.95 20.29 -14.50
N LEU A 280 20.87 19.95 -13.21
CA LEU A 280 20.41 18.64 -12.77
C LEU A 280 18.93 18.47 -13.11
N GLN A 281 18.66 17.54 -14.03
CA GLN A 281 17.31 17.20 -14.49
C GLN A 281 16.54 16.31 -13.51
N CYS A 282 17.23 15.62 -12.59
CA CYS A 282 16.57 14.88 -11.51
C CYS A 282 15.74 15.80 -10.62
N LYS A 283 14.50 15.37 -10.31
CA LYS A 283 13.64 16.13 -9.40
C LYS A 283 14.03 15.84 -7.96
N VAL A 284 14.83 16.71 -7.36
CA VAL A 284 15.16 16.69 -5.93
C VAL A 284 14.33 17.75 -5.20
N THR A 285 13.40 17.33 -4.34
CA THR A 285 12.43 18.27 -3.73
C THR A 285 11.95 17.82 -2.35
N THR A 286 11.08 18.61 -1.74
CA THR A 286 10.38 18.25 -0.49
C THR A 286 8.98 17.71 -0.78
N PHE A 287 8.41 16.98 0.19
CA PHE A 287 7.03 16.50 0.09
C PHE A 287 6.02 17.62 -0.18
N HIS A 288 6.16 18.76 0.52
CA HIS A 288 5.26 19.90 0.35
C HIS A 288 5.38 20.53 -1.03
N ALA A 289 6.61 20.71 -1.53
CA ALA A 289 6.84 21.26 -2.86
C ALA A 289 6.35 20.31 -3.96
N LEU A 290 6.53 18.99 -3.80
CA LEU A 290 5.94 18.01 -4.70
C LEU A 290 4.40 18.10 -4.73
N GLY A 291 3.77 18.14 -3.56
CA GLY A 291 2.31 18.26 -3.45
C GLY A 291 1.78 19.54 -4.11
N TRP A 292 2.48 20.66 -3.90
CA TRP A 292 2.18 21.93 -4.55
C TRP A 292 2.23 21.84 -6.08
N ASP A 293 3.28 21.22 -6.63
CA ASP A 293 3.43 21.03 -8.07
C ASP A 293 2.33 20.14 -8.65
N ILE A 294 1.96 19.06 -7.95
CA ILE A 294 0.90 18.15 -8.37
C ILE A 294 -0.45 18.88 -8.44
N ILE A 295 -0.81 19.64 -7.39
CA ILE A 295 -2.06 20.43 -7.39
C ILE A 295 -2.04 21.45 -8.52
N LYS A 296 -0.92 22.15 -8.71
CA LYS A 296 -0.77 23.12 -9.78
C LYS A 296 -0.93 22.49 -11.17
N LEU A 297 -0.39 21.30 -11.37
CA LEU A 297 -0.49 20.55 -12.63
C LEU A 297 -1.94 20.11 -12.88
N VAL A 298 -2.62 19.55 -11.88
CA VAL A 298 -3.97 19.00 -12.00
C VAL A 298 -5.04 20.09 -12.09
N GLU A 299 -4.94 21.14 -11.27
CA GLU A 299 -5.93 22.24 -11.26
C GLU A 299 -5.60 23.37 -12.26
N ALA A 300 -4.46 23.28 -12.96
CA ALA A 300 -3.91 24.34 -13.82
C ALA A 300 -3.72 25.70 -13.11
N ARG A 301 -3.73 25.73 -11.78
CA ARG A 301 -3.54 26.92 -10.94
C ARG A 301 -2.84 26.53 -9.64
N PRO A 302 -1.97 27.39 -9.07
CA PRO A 302 -1.35 27.09 -7.79
C PRO A 302 -2.41 26.99 -6.67
N PRO A 303 -2.18 26.16 -5.64
CA PRO A 303 -3.00 26.18 -4.43
C PRO A 303 -3.10 27.60 -3.90
N GLN A 304 -4.31 28.01 -3.53
CA GLN A 304 -4.49 29.27 -2.82
C GLN A 304 -4.23 29.02 -1.34
N LEU A 305 -3.18 29.65 -0.81
CA LEU A 305 -3.02 29.73 0.64
C LEU A 305 -4.22 30.48 1.20
N ALA A 306 -4.74 30.00 2.32
CA ALA A 306 -5.84 30.70 2.95
C ALA A 306 -5.38 32.10 3.38
N ASN A 307 -6.24 33.10 3.24
CA ASN A 307 -5.94 34.53 3.46
C ASN A 307 -5.45 34.87 4.88
N TRP A 308 -5.44 33.90 5.78
CA TRP A 308 -5.04 34.02 7.17
C TRP A 308 -3.69 33.39 7.49
N VAL A 309 -3.06 32.67 6.55
CA VAL A 309 -1.78 31.95 6.74
C VAL A 309 -0.63 32.91 7.05
N ASP A 310 -0.64 34.12 6.47
CA ASP A 310 0.40 35.14 6.69
C ASP A 310 0.25 35.88 8.03
N HIS A 311 -0.84 35.65 8.78
CA HIS A 311 -1.06 36.28 10.08
C HIS A 311 -0.76 35.28 11.21
N PRO A 312 0.14 35.60 12.17
CA PRO A 312 0.50 34.71 13.28
C PRO A 312 -0.65 34.20 14.16
N ALA A 313 -1.84 34.83 14.06
CA ALA A 313 -3.05 34.47 14.81
C ALA A 313 -4.25 34.25 13.87
N GLY A 314 -4.01 34.09 12.57
CA GLY A 314 -5.05 33.93 11.57
C GLY A 314 -5.70 32.54 11.63
N GLU A 315 -4.88 31.49 11.74
CA GLU A 315 -5.33 30.11 11.88
C GLU A 315 -6.23 29.93 13.10
N ALA A 316 -5.75 30.36 14.28
CA ALA A 316 -6.50 30.28 15.52
C ALA A 316 -7.85 31.01 15.42
N ARG A 317 -7.89 32.20 14.80
CA ARG A 317 -9.15 32.94 14.60
C ARG A 317 -10.14 32.21 13.72
N VAL A 318 -9.68 31.58 12.63
CA VAL A 318 -10.57 30.80 11.76
C VAL A 318 -11.07 29.55 12.45
N ILE A 319 -10.20 28.82 13.15
CA ILE A 319 -10.58 27.65 13.93
C ILE A 319 -11.59 28.04 15.02
N SER A 320 -11.34 29.09 15.78
CA SER A 320 -12.29 29.60 16.79
C SER A 320 -13.63 29.93 16.18
N LYS A 321 -13.65 30.62 15.03
CA LYS A 321 -14.90 30.93 14.33
C LYS A 321 -15.65 29.68 13.86
N ILE A 322 -14.95 28.69 13.30
CA ILE A 322 -15.56 27.40 12.90
C ILE A 322 -16.16 26.70 14.12
N ILE A 323 -15.44 26.68 15.24
CA ILE A 323 -15.94 26.09 16.49
C ILE A 323 -17.18 26.84 16.98
N GLU A 324 -17.16 28.17 17.01
CA GLU A 324 -18.31 28.99 17.41
C GLU A 324 -19.53 28.73 16.51
N ASP A 325 -19.33 28.73 15.19
CA ASP A 325 -20.39 28.48 14.21
C ASP A 325 -20.98 27.06 14.38
N LEU A 326 -20.13 26.05 14.59
CA LEU A 326 -20.57 24.66 14.82
C LEU A 326 -21.23 24.46 16.18
N MET A 327 -20.74 25.12 17.23
CA MET A 327 -21.38 25.09 18.56
C MET A 327 -22.81 25.64 18.51
N GLN A 328 -23.06 26.66 17.69
CA GLN A 328 -24.40 27.25 17.54
C GLN A 328 -25.32 26.47 16.60
N SER A 329 -24.77 25.83 15.57
CA SER A 329 -25.55 25.20 14.49
C SER A 329 -25.70 23.68 14.61
N ASP A 330 -24.83 22.99 15.34
CA ASP A 330 -24.82 21.54 15.50
C ASP A 330 -24.79 21.14 17.00
N ALA A 331 -25.95 20.75 17.51
CA ALA A 331 -26.12 20.34 18.91
C ALA A 331 -25.30 19.08 19.28
N SER A 332 -25.03 18.19 18.32
CA SER A 332 -24.20 17.00 18.56
C SER A 332 -22.75 17.39 18.70
N PHE A 333 -22.25 18.27 17.83
CA PHE A 333 -20.90 18.82 17.93
C PHE A 333 -20.71 19.58 19.25
N ALA A 334 -21.66 20.46 19.59
CA ALA A 334 -21.62 21.25 20.83
C ALA A 334 -21.47 20.37 22.07
N LYS A 335 -22.25 19.29 22.17
CA LYS A 335 -22.16 18.33 23.27
C LYS A 335 -20.77 17.68 23.36
N VAL A 336 -20.26 17.15 22.25
CA VAL A 336 -18.93 16.49 22.21
C VAL A 336 -17.81 17.47 22.53
N TRP A 337 -17.89 18.71 22.05
CA TRP A 337 -16.91 19.75 22.32
C TRP A 337 -16.88 20.13 23.80
N ILE A 338 -18.04 20.28 24.44
CA ILE A 338 -18.14 20.56 25.88
C ILE A 338 -17.60 19.37 26.69
N GLU A 339 -17.98 18.14 26.33
CA GLU A 339 -17.44 16.93 26.97
C GLU A 339 -15.92 16.85 26.86
N LEU A 340 -15.34 17.18 25.69
CA LEU A 340 -13.89 17.24 25.49
C LEU A 340 -13.22 18.25 26.44
N LEU A 341 -13.76 19.47 26.53
CA LEU A 341 -13.22 20.53 27.39
C LEU A 341 -13.33 20.18 28.90
N VAL A 342 -14.39 19.48 29.30
CA VAL A 342 -14.60 19.04 30.69
C VAL A 342 -13.70 17.85 31.05
N LEU A 343 -13.54 16.89 30.15
CA LEU A 343 -12.82 15.63 30.42
C LEU A 343 -11.31 15.74 30.20
N TYR A 344 -10.84 16.63 29.33
CA TYR A 344 -9.42 16.86 29.05
C TYR A 344 -9.01 18.31 29.37
N PRO A 345 -8.91 18.68 30.66
CA PRO A 345 -8.36 19.96 31.09
C PRO A 345 -6.83 19.94 30.95
N LYS A 346 -6.34 19.90 29.70
CA LYS A 346 -4.93 20.16 29.38
C LYS A 346 -4.85 21.23 28.32
N ALA A 347 -5.16 22.44 28.73
CA ALA A 347 -4.62 23.64 28.12
C ALA A 347 -4.66 24.73 29.19
N ASP A 348 -3.54 25.44 29.38
CA ASP A 348 -3.50 26.74 30.05
C ASP A 348 -4.34 27.73 29.22
N ILE A 349 -5.67 27.56 29.21
CA ILE A 349 -6.62 28.48 28.62
C ILE A 349 -6.89 29.52 29.70
N PRO A 350 -6.48 30.79 29.53
CA PRO A 350 -6.72 31.83 30.52
C PRO A 350 -8.23 31.93 30.81
N ALA A 351 -8.59 32.10 32.08
CA ALA A 351 -9.99 32.25 32.50
C ALA A 351 -10.75 33.36 31.73
N SER A 352 -10.02 34.36 31.21
CA SER A 352 -10.56 35.42 30.35
C SER A 352 -11.16 34.93 29.03
N VAL A 353 -10.76 33.76 28.52
CA VAL A 353 -11.35 33.14 27.31
C VAL A 353 -12.71 32.51 27.65
N PHE A 354 -12.85 31.93 28.85
CA PHE A 354 -14.12 31.43 29.37
C PHE A 354 -15.10 32.54 29.74
N ASP A 355 -14.60 33.75 30.03
CA ASP A 355 -15.41 34.93 30.38
C ASP A 355 -15.94 35.72 29.18
N SER A 356 -15.62 35.30 27.96
CA SER A 356 -16.28 35.83 26.77
C SER A 356 -17.77 35.44 26.78
N ALA A 357 -18.66 36.40 26.53
CA ALA A 357 -20.11 36.22 26.70
C ALA A 357 -20.71 35.08 25.85
N CYS A 358 -20.01 34.62 24.80
CA CYS A 358 -20.42 33.45 23.99
C CYS A 358 -20.29 32.12 24.75
N LEU A 359 -19.20 31.89 25.50
CA LEU A 359 -18.97 30.61 26.20
C LEU A 359 -19.73 30.52 27.54
N ARG A 360 -19.95 31.65 28.22
CA ARG A 360 -20.75 31.70 29.48
C ARG A 360 -22.21 31.29 29.27
N ILE A 361 -22.81 31.59 28.12
CA ILE A 361 -24.21 31.29 27.84
C ILE A 361 -24.40 29.78 27.54
N ASP A 362 -23.43 29.13 26.91
CA ASP A 362 -23.60 27.74 26.46
C ASP A 362 -23.16 26.68 27.49
N ILE A 363 -22.17 26.95 28.33
CA ILE A 363 -21.76 26.00 29.38
C ILE A 363 -22.85 25.85 30.45
N SER A 364 -23.49 26.95 30.89
CA SER A 364 -24.57 26.86 31.88
C SER A 364 -25.79 26.11 31.32
N ARG A 365 -26.13 26.35 30.05
CA ARG A 365 -27.26 25.72 29.36
C ARG A 365 -27.05 24.24 29.06
N ALA A 366 -25.80 23.85 28.77
CA ALA A 366 -25.40 22.45 28.57
C ALA A 366 -25.32 21.67 29.90
N LEU A 367 -24.89 22.31 30.99
CA LEU A 367 -24.91 21.70 32.33
C LEU A 367 -26.35 21.49 32.83
N ASP A 368 -27.26 22.43 32.56
CA ASP A 368 -28.69 22.31 32.90
C ASP A 368 -29.40 21.16 32.16
N THR A 369 -28.87 20.73 31.01
CA THR A 369 -29.46 19.65 30.19
C THR A 369 -28.85 18.27 30.45
N LEU A 370 -27.68 18.17 31.09
CA LEU A 370 -26.96 16.90 31.27
C LEU A 370 -27.00 16.33 32.69
N VAL A 371 -27.34 17.09 33.74
CA VAL A 371 -27.43 16.55 35.12
C VAL A 371 -28.47 17.31 35.96
N PRO A 372 -29.41 16.64 36.67
CA PRO A 372 -30.14 17.28 37.75
C PRO A 372 -29.20 17.41 38.96
N VAL A 373 -28.45 18.50 39.06
CA VAL A 373 -27.46 18.69 40.14
C VAL A 373 -28.17 19.09 41.43
N GLN A 374 -27.97 18.30 42.50
CA GLN A 374 -28.37 18.64 43.86
C GLN A 374 -27.45 19.75 44.43
N PRO A 375 -27.92 20.60 45.37
CA PRO A 375 -27.24 21.84 45.77
C PRO A 375 -25.87 21.69 46.46
N THR A 376 -25.34 20.47 46.59
CA THR A 376 -24.08 20.19 47.31
C THR A 376 -22.83 20.25 46.45
N ASP A 377 -22.94 20.22 45.12
CA ASP A 377 -21.75 20.17 44.23
C ASP A 377 -21.20 21.55 43.83
N LEU A 378 -21.93 22.64 44.14
CA LEU A 378 -21.46 24.01 43.93
C LEU A 378 -20.33 24.43 44.90
N TYR A 379 -20.13 23.70 46.00
CA TYR A 379 -19.09 24.03 46.98
C TYR A 379 -17.69 23.54 46.58
N PHE A 380 -17.58 22.61 45.63
CA PHE A 380 -16.27 22.08 45.22
C PHE A 380 -15.49 23.04 44.31
N TRP A 381 -16.19 23.92 43.58
CA TRP A 381 -15.58 24.82 42.58
C TRP A 381 -14.99 26.12 43.15
N ASN A 382 -15.41 26.57 44.34
CA ASN A 382 -14.85 27.76 44.98
C ASN A 382 -13.52 27.52 45.73
N SER A 383 -13.04 26.28 45.80
CA SER A 383 -11.81 25.92 46.51
C SER A 383 -10.53 25.99 45.66
N ILE A 384 -10.66 26.00 44.32
CA ILE A 384 -9.51 25.89 43.40
C ILE A 384 -8.90 27.26 43.06
N TYR A 385 -9.55 28.38 43.41
CA TYR A 385 -9.02 29.73 43.22
C TYR A 385 -8.74 30.42 44.56
N LYS A 386 -7.54 30.18 45.10
CA LYS A 386 -6.86 31.15 45.96
C LYS A 386 -5.47 31.44 45.39
N PRO A 387 -5.08 32.73 45.28
CA PRO A 387 -3.84 33.11 44.63
C PRO A 387 -2.65 32.81 45.55
N LEU A 388 -1.60 32.24 44.97
CA LEU A 388 -0.20 32.44 45.37
C LEU A 388 0.53 33.08 44.18
#